data_AF-A0A917PT06-F1
#
_entry.id   AF-A0A917PT06-F1
#
_cell.length_a   1.000
_cell.length_b   1.000
_cell.length_c   1.000
_cell.angle_alpha   90.00
_cell.angle_beta   90.00
_cell.angle_gamma   90.00
#
_symmetry.space_group_name_H-M   'P 1'
#
loop_
_entity.id
_entity.type
_entity.pdbx_description
1 polymer ?
#
loop_
_entity_poly.entity_id
_entity_poly.type
_entity_poly.pdbx_seq_one_letter_code
_entity_poly.pdbx_strand_id
1 'polypeptide(L)'
;MRYALAADVGLEASGDAIYLAPLPDGPILALDGVAALIFTEATQGNREHLVDRVVAQVDGPVEEIAFHVDAFVHDLVARGLLVEEAA
;
A
#
# COMPACT_ATOMS: atom_id res chain seq x y z
N MET A 1 6.56 -12.43 5.38
CA MET A 1 7.17 -11.14 4.97
C MET A 1 6.08 -10.09 5.00
N ARG A 2 6.39 -8.87 5.41
CA ARG A 2 5.42 -7.76 5.45
C ARG A 2 5.99 -6.56 4.71
N TYR A 3 5.13 -5.64 4.28
CA TYR A 3 5.59 -4.33 3.85
C TYR A 3 5.61 -3.38 5.03
N ALA A 4 6.63 -2.52 5.09
CA ALA A 4 6.73 -1.47 6.08
C ALA A 4 6.98 -0.13 5.38
N LEU A 5 6.60 0.96 6.03
CA LEU A 5 6.92 2.31 5.57
C LEU A 5 8.44 2.48 5.56
N ALA A 6 9.00 3.04 4.49
CA ALA A 6 10.42 3.36 4.48
C ALA A 6 10.75 4.43 5.54
N ALA A 7 11.96 4.36 6.10
CA ALA A 7 12.35 5.18 7.25
C ALA A 7 12.24 6.70 7.00
N ASP A 8 12.50 7.14 5.78
CA ASP A 8 12.48 8.56 5.38
C ASP A 8 11.17 8.96 4.69
N VAL A 9 10.06 8.27 4.97
CA VAL A 9 8.74 8.57 4.41
C VAL A 9 7.78 9.00 5.50
N GLY A 10 7.19 10.18 5.31
CA GLY A 10 6.10 10.67 6.15
C GLY A 10 4.78 10.03 5.74
N LEU A 11 3.96 9.70 6.74
CA LEU A 11 2.58 9.23 6.59
C LEU A 11 1.66 10.12 7.41
N GLU A 12 0.57 10.58 6.79
CA GLU A 12 -0.52 11.26 7.47
C GLU A 12 -1.86 10.66 7.01
N ALA A 13 -2.71 10.28 7.96
CA ALA A 13 -4.07 9.82 7.67
C ALA A 13 -5.07 10.94 7.96
N SER A 14 -5.90 11.29 6.98
CA SER A 14 -6.92 12.34 7.14
C SER A 14 -8.22 11.92 6.48
N GLY A 15 -9.25 11.66 7.29
CA GLY A 15 -10.49 11.06 6.81
C GLY A 15 -10.22 9.68 6.20
N ASP A 16 -10.70 9.48 4.98
CA ASP A 16 -10.53 8.23 4.22
C ASP A 16 -9.29 8.24 3.29
N ALA A 17 -8.43 9.26 3.42
CA ALA A 17 -7.23 9.42 2.61
C ALA A 17 -5.95 9.21 3.43
N ILE A 18 -4.94 8.62 2.78
CA ILE A 18 -3.59 8.45 3.30
C ILE A 18 -2.63 9.27 2.43
N TYR A 19 -1.85 10.13 3.06
CA TYR A 19 -0.84 10.94 2.39
C TYR A 19 0.54 10.37 2.71
N LEU A 20 1.32 10.11 1.65
CA LEU A 20 2.69 9.61 1.73
C LEU A 20 3.63 10.60 1.06
N ALA A 21 4.78 10.89 1.67
CA ALA A 21 5.80 11.72 1.04
C ALA A 21 7.19 11.30 1.48
N PRO A 22 8.16 11.13 0.57
CA PRO A 22 9.57 11.13 0.96
C PRO A 22 9.90 12.44 1.68
N LEU A 23 10.55 12.39 2.83
CA LEU A 23 10.93 13.56 3.60
C LEU A 23 12.37 13.97 3.31
N PRO A 24 12.69 15.28 3.39
CA PRO A 24 11.77 16.40 3.64
C PRO A 24 11.12 16.97 2.36
N ASP A 25 11.60 16.59 1.17
CA ASP A 25 11.35 17.33 -0.09
C ASP A 25 10.48 16.58 -1.11
N GLY A 26 10.09 15.35 -0.82
CA GLY A 26 9.42 14.48 -1.80
C GLY A 26 7.99 14.89 -2.08
N PRO A 27 7.50 14.67 -3.31
CA PRO A 27 6.12 15.01 -3.66
C PRO A 27 5.14 14.18 -2.82
N ILE A 28 4.07 14.83 -2.38
CA ILE A 28 2.98 14.18 -1.66
C ILE A 28 2.19 13.31 -2.64
N LEU A 29 2.06 12.02 -2.31
CA LEU A 29 1.14 11.08 -2.92
C LEU A 29 -0.09 10.96 -2.02
N ALA A 30 -1.26 11.29 -2.53
CA ALA A 30 -2.53 11.01 -1.87
C ALA A 30 -3.04 9.65 -2.35
N LEU A 31 -3.42 8.80 -1.40
CA LEU A 31 -4.10 7.54 -1.62
C LEU A 31 -5.52 7.65 -1.05
N ASP A 32 -6.51 7.28 -1.84
CA ASP A 32 -7.91 7.23 -1.43
C ASP A 32 -8.57 5.92 -1.89
N GLY A 33 -9.74 5.63 -1.34
CA GLY A 33 -10.55 4.46 -1.70
C GLY A 33 -9.75 3.15 -1.68
N VAL A 34 -9.75 2.44 -2.81
CA VAL A 34 -9.08 1.14 -2.94
C VAL A 34 -7.56 1.25 -2.77
N ALA A 35 -6.93 2.37 -3.18
CA ALA A 35 -5.48 2.53 -3.02
C ALA A 35 -5.09 2.66 -1.54
N ALA A 36 -5.87 3.43 -0.77
CA ALA A 36 -5.68 3.54 0.69
C ALA A 36 -5.93 2.20 1.40
N LEU A 37 -6.92 1.43 0.93
CA LEU A 37 -7.20 0.08 1.42
C LEU A 37 -6.01 -0.87 1.17
N ILE A 38 -5.53 -0.97 -0.07
CA ILE A 38 -4.41 -1.86 -0.42
C ILE A 38 -3.17 -1.50 0.40
N PHE A 39 -2.86 -0.21 0.53
CA PHE A 39 -1.74 0.26 1.36
C PHE A 39 -1.88 -0.18 2.82
N THR A 40 -3.06 -0.01 3.40
CA THR A 40 -3.35 -0.38 4.80
C THR A 40 -3.17 -1.88 5.01
N GLU A 41 -3.76 -2.68 4.12
CA GLU A 41 -3.65 -4.13 4.19
C GLU A 41 -2.21 -4.61 3.98
N ALA A 42 -1.45 -3.96 3.11
CA ALA A 42 -0.05 -4.30 2.83
C ALA A 42 0.87 -4.04 4.03
N THR A 43 0.59 -2.98 4.81
CA THR A 43 1.42 -2.56 5.94
C THR A 43 1.02 -3.20 7.28
N GLN A 44 -0.22 -3.64 7.43
CA GLN A 44 -0.72 -4.23 8.67
C GLN A 44 -0.72 -5.77 8.69
N GLY A 45 -0.80 -6.41 7.52
CA GLY A 45 -0.93 -7.87 7.43
C GLY A 45 0.26 -8.58 6.77
N ASN A 46 0.18 -9.92 6.74
CA ASN A 46 1.14 -10.74 6.00
C ASN A 46 0.90 -10.59 4.49
N ARG A 47 1.98 -10.49 3.71
CA ARG A 47 1.96 -10.39 2.24
C ARG A 47 1.20 -11.55 1.59
N GLU A 48 1.37 -12.76 2.11
CA GLU A 48 0.78 -13.98 1.53
C GLU A 48 -0.76 -13.95 1.46
N HIS A 49 -1.40 -13.22 2.37
CA HIS A 49 -2.86 -13.11 2.44
C HIS A 49 -3.36 -11.72 2.01
N LEU A 50 -2.51 -10.88 1.41
CA LEU A 50 -2.87 -9.52 1.05
C LEU A 50 -4.03 -9.49 0.05
N VAL A 51 -3.91 -10.24 -1.04
CA VAL A 51 -4.93 -10.29 -2.10
C VAL A 51 -6.26 -10.79 -1.54
N ASP A 52 -6.25 -11.85 -0.72
CA ASP A 52 -7.46 -12.39 -0.09
C ASP A 52 -8.21 -11.33 0.74
N ARG A 53 -7.47 -10.50 1.50
CA ARG A 53 -8.05 -9.42 2.31
C ARG A 53 -8.64 -8.29 1.47
N VAL A 54 -8.01 -7.96 0.34
CA VAL A 54 -8.50 -6.91 -0.57
C VAL A 54 -9.73 -7.40 -1.34
N VAL A 55 -9.71 -8.63 -1.87
CA VAL A 55 -10.83 -9.26 -2.58
C VAL A 55 -12.08 -9.38 -1.69
N ALA A 56 -11.91 -9.59 -0.38
CA ALA A 56 -13.02 -9.63 0.57
C ALA A 56 -13.74 -8.27 0.74
N GLN A 57 -13.14 -7.16 0.26
CA GLN A 57 -13.60 -5.79 0.49
C GLN A 57 -13.92 -5.04 -0.80
N VAL A 58 -13.56 -5.59 -1.96
CA VAL A 58 -13.69 -4.94 -3.27
C VAL A 58 -14.41 -5.87 -4.24
N ASP A 59 -15.39 -5.34 -4.96
CA ASP A 59 -16.09 -6.07 -6.01
C ASP A 59 -15.23 -6.14 -7.28
N GLY A 60 -15.09 -7.34 -7.85
CA GLY A 60 -14.43 -7.53 -9.13
C GLY A 60 -13.90 -8.94 -9.35
N PRO A 61 -13.36 -9.24 -10.54
CA PRO A 61 -12.66 -10.50 -10.80
C PRO A 61 -11.40 -10.60 -9.93
N VAL A 62 -11.24 -11.74 -9.25
CA VAL A 62 -10.09 -12.00 -8.35
C VAL A 62 -8.75 -11.78 -9.06
N GLU A 63 -8.64 -12.25 -10.31
CA GLU A 63 -7.41 -12.16 -11.10
C GLU A 63 -7.05 -10.70 -11.44
N GLU A 64 -8.05 -9.85 -11.69
CA GLU A 64 -7.87 -8.43 -11.98
C GLU A 64 -7.46 -7.66 -10.70
N ILE A 65 -8.12 -7.96 -9.58
CA ILE A 65 -7.78 -7.38 -8.27
C ILE A 65 -6.34 -7.77 -7.89
N ALA A 66 -5.98 -9.04 -8.04
CA ALA A 66 -4.63 -9.52 -7.74
C ALA A 66 -3.56 -8.78 -8.56
N PHE A 67 -3.79 -8.63 -9.87
CA PHE A 67 -2.90 -7.89 -10.75
C PHE A 67 -2.73 -6.43 -10.30
N HIS A 68 -3.82 -5.74 -9.96
CA HIS A 68 -3.76 -4.35 -9.51
C HIS A 68 -3.09 -4.20 -8.14
N VAL A 69 -3.35 -5.11 -7.20
CA VAL A 69 -2.70 -5.13 -5.88
C VAL A 69 -1.19 -5.30 -6.04
N ASP A 70 -0.75 -6.28 -6.82
CA ASP A 70 0.68 -6.55 -7.02
C ASP A 70 1.37 -5.38 -7.73
N ALA A 71 0.75 -4.83 -8.78
CA ALA A 71 1.29 -3.67 -9.50
C ALA A 71 1.40 -2.44 -8.59
N PHE A 72 0.38 -2.18 -7.77
CA PHE A 72 0.36 -1.03 -6.87
C PHE A 72 1.42 -1.13 -5.78
N VAL A 73 1.54 -2.28 -5.11
CA VAL A 73 2.56 -2.44 -4.07
C VAL A 73 3.97 -2.43 -4.66
N HIS A 74 4.14 -3.03 -5.84
CA HIS A 74 5.41 -2.95 -6.56
C HIS A 74 5.79 -1.50 -6.90
N ASP A 75 4.85 -0.65 -7.33
CA ASP A 75 5.09 0.78 -7.56
C ASP A 75 5.54 1.49 -6.29
N LEU A 76 4.87 1.26 -5.16
CA LEU A 76 5.24 1.88 -3.88
C LEU A 76 6.65 1.47 -3.43
N VAL A 77 7.03 0.20 -3.61
CA VAL A 77 8.40 -0.26 -3.32
C VAL A 77 9.41 0.33 -4.30
N ALA A 78 9.10 0.36 -5.60
CA ALA A 78 9.98 0.93 -6.62
C ALA A 78 10.23 2.43 -6.42
N ARG A 79 9.25 3.15 -5.87
CA ARG A 79 9.35 4.56 -5.50
C ARG A 79 10.02 4.80 -4.14
N GLY A 80 10.41 3.73 -3.44
CA GLY A 80 11.03 3.81 -2.11
C GLY A 80 10.07 4.26 -1.00
N LEU A 81 8.75 4.16 -1.23
CA LEU A 81 7.73 4.50 -0.24
C LEU A 81 7.51 3.36 0.77
N LEU A 82 7.63 2.12 0.30
CA LEU A 82 7.58 0.92 1.10
C LEU A 82 8.87 0.11 0.98
N VAL A 83 9.16 -0.68 2.01
CA VAL A 83 10.22 -1.69 2.00
C VAL A 83 9.66 -3.05 2.37
N GLU A 84 10.29 -4.11 1.88
CA GLU A 84 9.99 -5.48 2.31
C GLU A 84 10.76 -5.79 3.61
N GLU A 85 10.02 -6.08 4.68
CA GLU A 85 10.61 -6.57 5.92
C GLU A 85 10.45 -8.09 6.01
N ALA A 86 11.57 -8.78 6.25
CA ALA A 86 11.53 -10.13 6.79
C ALA A 86 10.90 -10.06 8.18
N ALA A 87 9.81 -10.80 8.38
CA ALA A 87 9.14 -10.90 9.67
C ALA A 87 10.01 -11.61 10.70
#